data_AF-A0A172ZG15-F1
#
_entry.id   AF-A0A172ZG15-F1
#
_cell.length_a   1.000
_cell.length_b   1.000
_cell.length_c   1.000
_cell.angle_alpha   90.00
_cell.angle_beta   90.00
_cell.angle_gamma   90.00
#
_symmetry.space_group_name_H-M   'P 1'
#
loop_
_entity.id
_entity.type
_entity.pdbx_description
1 polymer ?
#
loop_
_entity_poly.entity_id
_entity_poly.type
_entity_poly.pdbx_seq_one_letter_code
_entity_poly.pdbx_strand_id
1 'polypeptide(L)'
;MKLNKKPVIIATVSALAISGSIFANSTYASQATQQLKAAYNNIKVMYNSKEVAIDPAYEPFMVNGTTYIPLRMMGDAFDKKVTWDNTNKIVGVTDNTPAIPQTTVDALNTQIQSLQTQLTTANSQITAKDASITDLNNQIATLKKENEKLNDEIDDKGGSSSTTMTRLEKDLNSEYGDYKGTGADIDLSGSSSKVKVTITVNENSWNDTSTSNRNKLLQGIADDIRDNRSYDRADITGSVINKNSKTLITFKTNSSGTVVLGSTVNITDLQKQLNDNFGTYQGIKLSIEISNDDDESVVFRVYVNKSDWNSLSSYQTRNLLNSIASDIDKAYGNLGFDIYGFVYDSSNRSSVIQRYE
;
A
#
# COMPACT_ATOMS: atom_id res chain seq x y z
N MET A 1 105.63 -39.07 -90.50
CA MET A 1 106.79 -38.16 -90.39
C MET A 1 106.40 -36.97 -89.52
N LYS A 2 107.36 -36.46 -88.73
CA LYS A 2 107.26 -35.50 -87.62
C LYS A 2 106.57 -34.15 -87.92
N LEU A 3 105.81 -33.67 -86.92
CA LEU A 3 105.72 -32.34 -86.26
C LEU A 3 106.04 -31.03 -87.01
N ASN A 4 105.23 -29.99 -86.74
CA ASN A 4 105.62 -28.64 -86.24
C ASN A 4 104.35 -27.84 -85.78
N LYS A 5 104.19 -27.45 -84.49
CA LYS A 5 104.51 -26.14 -83.82
C LYS A 5 103.91 -24.92 -84.56
N LYS A 6 103.21 -23.91 -84.00
CA LYS A 6 102.95 -23.39 -82.64
C LYS A 6 101.85 -22.26 -82.71
N PRO A 7 101.43 -21.59 -81.60
CA PRO A 7 100.13 -20.90 -81.39
C PRO A 7 100.17 -19.36 -81.52
N VAL A 8 99.02 -18.66 -81.55
CA VAL A 8 98.86 -17.26 -81.09
C VAL A 8 97.41 -16.95 -80.62
N ILE A 9 97.33 -16.25 -79.49
CA ILE A 9 96.17 -15.65 -78.79
C ILE A 9 96.04 -14.17 -79.20
N ILE A 10 94.82 -13.66 -79.47
CA ILE A 10 94.41 -12.24 -79.30
C ILE A 10 92.88 -12.25 -79.05
N ALA A 11 92.37 -12.13 -77.82
CA ALA A 11 92.15 -10.92 -77.01
C ALA A 11 91.09 -9.94 -77.55
N THR A 12 89.86 -10.12 -77.04
CA THR A 12 88.90 -9.12 -76.53
C THR A 12 88.73 -7.77 -77.23
N VAL A 13 87.49 -7.45 -77.63
CA VAL A 13 86.89 -6.13 -77.39
C VAL A 13 85.44 -6.30 -76.92
N SER A 14 85.21 -5.87 -75.69
CA SER A 14 83.91 -5.62 -75.09
C SER A 14 83.24 -4.42 -75.76
N ALA A 15 81.96 -4.53 -76.13
CA ALA A 15 81.13 -3.38 -76.44
C ALA A 15 79.87 -3.43 -75.56
N LEU A 16 79.93 -2.70 -74.44
CA LEU A 16 78.74 -2.15 -73.81
C LEU A 16 78.12 -1.13 -74.77
N ALA A 17 76.84 -1.27 -75.07
CA ALA A 17 75.99 -0.19 -75.56
C ALA A 17 74.64 -0.24 -74.83
N ILE A 18 74.51 0.62 -73.82
CA ILE A 18 73.26 1.18 -73.30
C ILE A 18 72.99 2.36 -74.25
N SER A 19 71.89 2.51 -75.00
CA SER A 19 70.48 2.79 -74.65
C SER A 19 69.77 2.95 -76.01
N GLY A 20 68.60 2.38 -76.26
CA GLY A 20 67.32 2.96 -75.85
C GLY A 20 66.50 3.31 -77.09
N SER A 21 65.56 2.43 -77.46
CA SER A 21 64.46 2.76 -78.36
C SER A 21 63.23 2.03 -77.85
N ILE A 22 62.27 2.86 -77.44
CA ILE A 22 61.04 2.55 -76.73
C ILE A 22 60.12 1.81 -77.71
N PHE A 23 59.88 0.53 -77.48
CA PHE A 23 58.73 -0.19 -78.02
C PHE A 23 57.82 -0.53 -76.84
N ALA A 24 56.52 -0.28 -77.02
CA ALA A 24 55.50 -0.46 -76.00
C ALA A 24 55.52 -1.89 -75.43
N ASN A 25 55.96 -2.04 -74.18
CA ASN A 25 55.76 -3.28 -73.44
C ASN A 25 54.33 -3.27 -72.92
N SER A 26 53.41 -3.93 -73.62
CA SER A 26 52.32 -4.57 -72.90
C SER A 26 52.98 -5.63 -72.00
N THR A 27 52.82 -5.48 -70.69
CA THR A 27 53.43 -6.31 -69.65
C THR A 27 52.80 -7.70 -69.65
N TYR A 28 53.22 -8.55 -70.58
CA TYR A 28 53.00 -9.99 -70.51
C TYR A 28 54.32 -10.65 -70.13
N ALA A 29 54.27 -11.52 -69.12
CA ALA A 29 55.42 -12.33 -68.76
C ALA A 29 55.88 -13.15 -69.98
N SER A 30 57.20 -13.31 -70.14
CA SER A 30 57.77 -14.13 -71.21
C SER A 30 57.21 -15.56 -71.15
N GLN A 31 56.69 -16.07 -72.27
CA GLN A 31 56.29 -17.47 -72.41
C GLN A 31 57.51 -18.33 -72.73
N ALA A 32 58.45 -18.41 -71.79
CA ALA A 32 59.67 -19.21 -71.90
C ALA A 32 59.88 -20.01 -70.62
N THR A 33 60.29 -21.27 -70.76
CA THR A 33 60.71 -22.07 -69.60
C THR A 33 62.11 -21.65 -69.19
N GLN A 34 62.26 -21.23 -67.94
CA GLN A 34 63.55 -20.95 -67.33
C GLN A 34 63.80 -21.94 -66.19
N GLN A 35 65.02 -22.48 -66.12
CA GLN A 35 65.46 -23.24 -64.96
C GLN A 35 65.89 -22.26 -63.87
N LEU A 36 65.29 -22.39 -62.69
CA LEU A 36 65.64 -21.59 -61.51
C LEU A 36 66.43 -22.45 -60.53
N LYS A 37 67.49 -21.89 -59.94
CA LYS A 37 68.18 -22.49 -58.79
C LYS A 37 67.53 -21.96 -57.51
N ALA A 38 66.79 -22.83 -56.82
CA ALA A 38 66.13 -22.50 -55.55
C ALA A 38 66.97 -22.97 -54.35
N ALA A 39 66.96 -22.18 -53.27
CA ALA A 39 67.52 -22.56 -51.98
C ALA A 39 66.39 -22.76 -50.95
N TYR A 40 66.42 -23.91 -50.27
CA TYR A 40 65.48 -24.31 -49.23
C TYR A 40 66.18 -24.28 -47.88
N ASN A 41 65.86 -23.29 -47.05
CA ASN A 41 66.57 -22.99 -45.81
C ASN A 41 65.62 -22.95 -44.60
N ASN A 42 64.63 -23.85 -44.53
CA ASN A 42 63.64 -23.91 -43.46
C ASN A 42 62.99 -22.54 -43.17
N ILE A 43 62.48 -21.90 -44.22
CA ILE A 43 61.94 -20.54 -44.16
C ILE A 43 60.61 -20.56 -43.42
N LYS A 44 60.55 -19.85 -42.29
CA LYS A 44 59.33 -19.69 -41.49
C LYS A 44 58.52 -18.49 -41.93
N VAL A 45 57.20 -18.64 -41.91
CA VAL A 45 56.25 -17.55 -42.18
C VAL A 45 55.47 -17.25 -40.90
N MET A 46 55.47 -15.99 -40.49
CA MET A 46 54.76 -15.52 -39.30
C MET A 46 53.63 -14.57 -39.70
N TYR A 47 52.42 -14.81 -39.21
CA TYR A 47 51.29 -13.90 -39.32
C TYR A 47 50.78 -13.56 -37.92
N ASN A 48 50.74 -12.27 -37.56
CA ASN A 48 50.38 -11.80 -36.22
C ASN A 48 51.10 -12.57 -35.09
N SER A 49 52.43 -12.76 -35.24
CA SER A 49 53.28 -13.49 -34.30
C SER A 49 52.97 -15.00 -34.14
N LYS A 50 52.13 -15.58 -35.00
CA LYS A 50 51.87 -17.02 -35.07
C LYS A 50 52.52 -17.62 -36.31
N GLU A 51 53.20 -18.76 -36.13
CA GLU A 51 53.79 -19.51 -37.24
C GLU A 51 52.67 -20.09 -38.13
N VAL A 52 52.70 -19.77 -39.42
CA VAL A 52 51.75 -20.28 -40.41
C VAL A 52 52.14 -21.71 -40.77
N ALA A 53 51.17 -22.63 -40.78
CA ALA A 53 51.42 -24.03 -41.13
C ALA A 53 51.90 -24.13 -42.59
N ILE A 54 53.01 -24.87 -42.80
CA ILE A 54 53.60 -25.11 -44.12
C ILE A 54 53.34 -26.56 -44.49
N ASP A 55 52.75 -26.78 -45.68
CA ASP A 55 52.78 -28.09 -46.33
C ASP A 55 54.18 -28.32 -46.91
N PRO A 56 54.91 -29.39 -46.50
CA PRO A 56 56.24 -29.68 -47.03
C PRO A 56 56.32 -29.79 -48.56
N ALA A 57 55.21 -30.13 -49.24
CA ALA A 57 55.17 -30.17 -50.70
C ALA A 57 55.22 -28.77 -51.35
N TYR A 58 54.90 -27.73 -50.59
CA TYR A 58 54.80 -26.34 -51.04
C TYR A 58 55.53 -25.41 -50.06
N GLU A 59 56.75 -25.75 -49.65
CA GLU A 59 57.51 -24.89 -48.74
C GLU A 59 58.04 -23.61 -49.42
N PRO A 60 58.19 -22.48 -48.68
CA PRO A 60 58.81 -21.28 -49.22
C PRO A 60 60.29 -21.51 -49.58
N PHE A 61 60.75 -20.85 -50.64
CA PHE A 61 62.12 -20.99 -51.14
C PHE A 61 62.69 -19.65 -51.59
N MET A 62 64.01 -19.58 -51.77
CA MET A 62 64.69 -18.38 -52.24
C MET A 62 65.28 -18.56 -53.64
N VAL A 63 65.04 -17.59 -54.53
CA VAL A 63 65.67 -17.48 -55.86
C VAL A 63 66.27 -16.09 -55.98
N ASN A 64 67.56 -16.00 -56.31
CA ASN A 64 68.29 -14.74 -56.53
C ASN A 64 68.10 -13.72 -55.38
N GLY A 65 68.09 -14.19 -54.13
CA GLY A 65 67.90 -13.34 -52.94
C GLY A 65 66.45 -12.94 -52.64
N THR A 66 65.48 -13.39 -53.44
CA THR A 66 64.04 -13.15 -53.21
C THR A 66 63.37 -14.41 -52.67
N THR A 67 62.62 -14.26 -51.58
CA THR A 67 61.80 -15.34 -50.99
C THR A 67 60.46 -15.44 -51.71
N TYR A 68 60.13 -16.64 -52.18
CA TYR A 68 58.86 -16.97 -52.80
C TYR A 68 58.04 -17.77 -51.80
N ILE A 69 56.82 -17.29 -51.50
CA ILE A 69 55.88 -17.91 -50.58
C ILE A 69 54.66 -18.35 -51.39
N PRO A 70 54.15 -19.58 -51.21
CA PRO A 70 52.93 -20.01 -51.89
C PRO A 70 51.75 -19.11 -51.55
N LEU A 71 51.10 -18.55 -52.58
CA LEU A 71 49.98 -17.65 -52.37
C LEU A 71 48.79 -18.32 -51.68
N ARG A 72 48.51 -19.61 -51.96
CA ARG A 72 47.41 -20.36 -51.33
C ARG A 72 47.60 -20.47 -49.81
N MET A 73 48.82 -20.75 -49.36
CA MET A 73 49.17 -20.77 -47.94
C MET A 73 48.86 -19.43 -47.26
N MET A 74 49.18 -18.31 -47.93
CA MET A 74 48.84 -16.99 -47.42
C MET A 74 47.34 -16.66 -47.53
N GLY A 75 46.66 -17.21 -48.54
CA GLY A 75 45.20 -17.16 -48.66
C GLY A 75 44.52 -17.73 -47.43
N ASP A 76 44.91 -18.93 -47.00
CA ASP A 76 44.39 -19.56 -45.79
C ASP A 76 44.71 -18.74 -44.53
N ALA A 77 45.94 -18.20 -44.44
CA ALA A 77 46.34 -17.34 -43.32
C ALA A 77 45.51 -16.03 -43.23
N PHE A 78 45.06 -15.50 -44.36
CA PHE A 78 44.29 -14.25 -44.45
C PHE A 78 42.78 -14.44 -44.59
N ASP A 79 42.29 -15.68 -44.50
CA ASP A 79 40.89 -16.04 -44.76
C ASP A 79 40.42 -15.53 -46.14
N LYS A 80 41.20 -15.86 -47.18
CA LYS A 80 40.95 -15.54 -48.58
C LYS A 80 40.92 -16.82 -49.40
N LYS A 81 40.03 -16.84 -50.39
CA LYS A 81 39.97 -17.90 -51.40
C LYS A 81 40.90 -17.60 -52.55
N VAL A 82 41.85 -18.50 -52.80
CA VAL A 82 42.77 -18.42 -53.95
C VAL A 82 42.36 -19.43 -55.04
N THR A 83 42.24 -18.97 -56.28
CA THR A 83 41.87 -19.78 -57.45
C THR A 83 42.91 -19.68 -58.56
N TRP A 84 42.99 -20.70 -59.40
CA TRP A 84 43.87 -20.72 -60.58
C TRP A 84 43.02 -21.01 -61.82
N ASP A 85 42.97 -20.05 -62.73
CA ASP A 85 42.44 -20.25 -64.08
C ASP A 85 43.59 -20.62 -65.00
N ASN A 86 43.68 -21.92 -65.33
CA ASN A 86 44.73 -22.43 -66.18
C ASN A 86 44.59 -22.01 -67.65
N THR A 87 43.40 -21.65 -68.11
CA THR A 87 43.16 -21.24 -69.50
C THR A 87 43.70 -19.84 -69.72
N ASN A 88 43.33 -18.90 -68.84
CA ASN A 88 43.73 -17.49 -68.96
C ASN A 88 45.03 -17.16 -68.22
N LYS A 89 45.60 -18.13 -67.50
CA LYS A 89 46.78 -17.97 -66.62
C LYS A 89 46.56 -16.90 -65.54
N ILE A 90 45.38 -16.90 -64.92
CA ILE A 90 44.98 -15.92 -63.91
C ILE A 90 44.96 -16.55 -62.52
N VAL A 91 45.55 -15.85 -61.55
CA VAL A 91 45.40 -16.14 -60.13
C VAL A 91 44.33 -15.22 -59.54
N GLY A 92 43.24 -15.78 -59.05
CA GLY A 92 42.17 -15.02 -58.39
C GLY A 92 42.28 -15.09 -56.87
N VAL A 93 42.10 -13.96 -56.18
CA VAL A 93 42.05 -13.87 -54.70
C VAL A 93 40.77 -13.14 -54.31
N THR A 94 39.90 -13.78 -53.52
CA THR A 94 38.61 -13.21 -53.08
C THR A 94 38.40 -13.39 -51.58
N ASP A 95 37.61 -12.52 -50.95
CA ASP A 95 37.17 -12.70 -49.57
C ASP A 95 36.27 -13.94 -49.41
N ASN A 96 36.39 -14.65 -48.28
CA ASN A 96 35.52 -15.78 -47.93
C ASN A 96 34.16 -15.33 -47.39
N THR A 97 34.08 -14.14 -46.77
CA THR A 97 32.84 -13.58 -46.22
C THR A 97 32.11 -12.74 -47.27
N PRO A 98 30.82 -13.01 -47.57
CA PRO A 98 30.01 -12.05 -48.30
C PRO A 98 29.89 -10.76 -47.49
N ALA A 99 30.03 -9.60 -48.14
CA ALA A 99 29.66 -8.33 -47.52
C ALA A 99 28.21 -8.41 -47.01
N ILE A 100 27.93 -7.82 -45.85
CA ILE A 100 26.54 -7.69 -45.37
C ILE A 100 25.75 -6.99 -46.49
N PRO A 101 24.66 -7.58 -47.02
CA PRO A 101 23.91 -6.97 -48.10
C PRO A 101 23.41 -5.59 -47.69
N GLN A 102 23.62 -4.59 -48.55
CA GLN A 102 23.14 -3.21 -48.30
C GLN A 102 21.62 -3.18 -48.00
N THR A 103 20.85 -4.09 -48.60
CA THR A 103 19.43 -4.28 -48.36
C THR A 103 19.10 -4.58 -46.89
N THR A 104 19.97 -5.29 -46.17
CA THR A 104 19.79 -5.59 -44.74
C THR A 104 20.04 -4.34 -43.90
N VAL A 105 21.05 -3.54 -44.25
CA VAL A 105 21.34 -2.27 -43.58
C VAL A 105 20.19 -1.29 -43.79
N ASP A 106 19.67 -1.19 -45.01
CA ASP A 106 18.55 -0.31 -45.34
C ASP A 106 17.27 -0.72 -44.58
N ALA A 107 16.97 -2.01 -44.52
CA ALA A 107 15.83 -2.53 -43.77
C ALA A 107 15.92 -2.22 -42.26
N LEU A 108 17.10 -2.40 -41.66
CA LEU A 108 17.32 -2.06 -40.26
C LEU A 108 17.18 -0.57 -40.01
N ASN A 109 17.68 0.29 -40.91
CA ASN A 109 17.53 1.73 -40.82
C ASN A 109 16.05 2.16 -40.92
N THR A 110 15.28 1.56 -41.82
CA THR A 110 13.83 1.80 -41.90
C THR A 110 13.12 1.38 -40.61
N GLN A 111 13.50 0.24 -40.02
CA GLN A 111 12.93 -0.21 -38.74
C GLN A 111 13.26 0.75 -37.59
N ILE A 112 14.51 1.24 -37.51
CA ILE A 112 14.94 2.23 -36.52
C ILE A 112 14.10 3.51 -36.65
N GLN A 113 13.91 4.01 -37.87
CA GLN A 113 13.08 5.19 -38.12
C GLN A 113 11.62 4.98 -37.69
N SER A 114 11.05 3.81 -38.01
CA SER A 114 9.68 3.46 -37.58
C SER A 114 9.54 3.45 -36.06
N LEU A 115 10.50 2.84 -35.36
CA LEU A 115 10.51 2.81 -33.89
C LEU A 115 10.69 4.20 -33.28
N GLN A 116 11.51 5.07 -33.88
CA GLN A 116 11.67 6.45 -33.44
C GLN A 116 10.37 7.25 -33.61
N THR A 117 9.63 7.06 -34.71
CA THR A 117 8.32 7.68 -34.90
C THR A 117 7.32 7.19 -33.86
N GLN A 118 7.25 5.87 -33.62
CA GLN A 118 6.36 5.29 -32.60
C GLN A 118 6.67 5.84 -31.20
N LEU A 119 7.95 5.94 -30.83
CA LEU A 119 8.38 6.51 -29.55
C LEU A 119 7.95 7.98 -29.40
N THR A 120 8.10 8.76 -30.48
CA THR A 120 7.67 10.17 -30.49
C THR A 120 6.17 10.27 -30.30
N THR A 121 5.38 9.47 -31.02
CA THR A 121 3.92 9.43 -30.87
C THR A 121 3.49 9.02 -29.46
N ALA A 122 4.10 7.98 -28.89
CA ALA A 122 3.82 7.53 -27.53
C ALA A 122 4.13 8.63 -26.51
N ASN A 123 5.26 9.33 -26.66
CA ASN A 123 5.62 10.45 -25.78
C ASN A 123 4.60 11.60 -25.87
N SER A 124 4.15 11.97 -27.07
CA SER A 124 3.10 12.98 -27.24
C SER A 124 1.78 12.56 -26.58
N GLN A 125 1.42 11.27 -26.65
CA GLN A 125 0.23 10.74 -25.98
C GLN A 125 0.37 10.76 -24.45
N ILE A 126 1.54 10.45 -23.91
CA ILE A 126 1.82 10.55 -22.47
C ILE A 126 1.64 12.00 -22.00
N THR A 127 2.26 12.96 -22.69
CA THR A 127 2.11 14.39 -22.37
C THR A 127 0.65 14.85 -22.41
N ALA A 128 -0.13 14.39 -23.39
CA ALA A 128 -1.56 14.69 -23.45
C ALA A 128 -2.35 14.09 -22.28
N LYS A 129 -2.04 12.84 -21.89
CA LYS A 129 -2.65 12.19 -20.73
C LYS A 129 -2.29 12.88 -19.41
N ASP A 130 -1.04 13.32 -19.25
CA ASP A 130 -0.59 14.06 -18.06
C ASP A 130 -1.30 15.41 -17.93
N ALA A 131 -1.54 16.10 -19.06
CA ALA A 131 -2.36 17.31 -19.09
C ALA A 131 -3.80 17.02 -18.65
N SER A 132 -4.42 15.93 -19.15
CA SER A 132 -5.77 15.52 -18.71
C SER A 132 -5.83 15.13 -17.23
N ILE A 133 -4.81 14.45 -16.70
CA ILE A 133 -4.72 14.12 -15.27
C ILE A 133 -4.65 15.40 -14.43
N THR A 134 -3.85 16.37 -14.86
CA THR A 134 -3.74 17.67 -14.19
C THR A 134 -5.08 18.39 -14.17
N ASP A 135 -5.79 18.41 -15.31
CA ASP A 135 -7.12 19.02 -15.41
C ASP A 135 -8.15 18.32 -14.51
N LEU A 136 -8.19 16.98 -14.52
CA LEU A 136 -9.05 16.19 -13.64
C LEU A 136 -8.74 16.45 -12.16
N ASN A 137 -7.46 16.57 -11.78
CA ASN A 137 -7.08 16.92 -10.40
C ASN A 137 -7.56 18.31 -10.00
N ASN A 138 -7.50 19.29 -10.91
CA ASN A 138 -8.04 20.63 -10.67
C ASN A 138 -9.57 20.63 -10.53
N GLN A 139 -10.26 19.82 -11.34
CA GLN A 139 -11.71 19.61 -11.21
C GLN A 139 -12.06 18.97 -9.86
N ILE A 140 -11.33 17.92 -9.45
CA ILE A 140 -11.50 17.29 -8.13
C ILE A 140 -11.29 18.30 -6.99
N ALA A 141 -10.27 19.14 -7.07
CA ALA A 141 -10.02 20.17 -6.06
C ALA A 141 -11.16 21.20 -6.00
N THR A 142 -11.73 21.57 -7.14
CA THR A 142 -12.88 22.48 -7.22
C THR A 142 -14.12 21.86 -6.61
N LEU A 143 -14.45 20.62 -6.99
CA LEU A 143 -15.59 19.89 -6.45
C LEU A 143 -15.48 19.64 -4.94
N LYS A 144 -14.26 19.41 -4.42
CA LYS A 144 -14.04 19.32 -2.97
C LYS A 144 -14.39 20.62 -2.26
N LYS A 145 -13.94 21.76 -2.78
CA LYS A 145 -14.28 23.08 -2.23
C LYS A 145 -15.78 23.37 -2.34
N GLU A 146 -16.43 22.96 -3.42
CA GLU A 146 -17.87 23.11 -3.59
C GLU A 146 -18.64 22.24 -2.59
N ASN A 147 -18.21 21.00 -2.35
CA ASN A 147 -18.77 20.14 -1.32
C ASN A 147 -18.56 20.70 0.09
N GLU A 148 -17.38 21.25 0.39
CA GLU A 148 -17.11 21.95 1.66
C GLU A 148 -18.08 23.13 1.83
N LYS A 149 -18.23 23.97 0.81
CA LYS A 149 -19.18 25.09 0.82
C LYS A 149 -20.63 24.64 0.94
N LEU A 150 -21.03 23.57 0.25
CA LEU A 150 -22.37 23.00 0.37
C LEU A 150 -22.60 22.41 1.75
N ASN A 151 -21.58 21.81 2.37
CA ASN A 151 -21.64 21.33 3.74
C ASN A 151 -21.82 22.50 4.72
N ASP A 152 -21.07 23.60 4.52
CA ASP A 152 -21.24 24.85 5.27
C ASP A 152 -22.63 25.49 5.03
N GLU A 153 -23.17 25.43 3.80
CA GLU A 153 -24.53 25.91 3.48
C GLU A 153 -25.64 25.02 4.07
N ILE A 154 -25.40 23.71 4.21
CA ILE A 154 -26.27 22.77 4.93
C ILE A 154 -26.22 23.06 6.43
N ASP A 155 -25.05 23.43 6.94
CA ASP A 155 -24.87 23.87 8.33
C ASP A 155 -25.65 25.15 8.64
N ASP A 156 -25.75 26.08 7.69
CA ASP A 156 -26.56 27.29 7.81
C ASP A 156 -28.08 27.04 7.61
N LYS A 157 -28.50 25.88 7.06
CA LYS A 157 -29.91 25.59 6.74
C LYS A 157 -30.56 24.45 7.54
N GLY A 158 -29.90 23.91 8.56
CA GLY A 158 -30.54 23.10 9.60
C GLY A 158 -31.02 21.72 9.14
N GLY A 159 -30.11 20.87 8.66
CA GLY A 159 -30.46 19.53 8.20
C GLY A 159 -29.42 18.44 8.46
N SER A 160 -29.16 18.09 9.73
CA SER A 160 -28.90 16.71 10.19
C SER A 160 -28.62 16.66 11.70
N SER A 161 -29.49 16.05 12.50
CA SER A 161 -29.33 15.90 13.97
C SER A 161 -28.05 15.18 14.40
N SER A 162 -27.38 14.45 13.49
CA SER A 162 -26.12 13.77 13.77
C SER A 162 -24.92 14.73 13.85
N THR A 163 -24.99 15.96 13.32
CA THR A 163 -23.90 16.94 13.42
C THR A 163 -24.10 17.92 14.57
N THR A 164 -25.34 18.25 14.95
CA THR A 164 -25.62 19.12 16.09
C THR A 164 -25.20 18.48 17.42
N MET A 165 -25.49 17.18 17.61
CA MET A 165 -25.06 16.48 18.83
C MET A 165 -23.54 16.42 18.92
N THR A 166 -22.85 16.06 17.83
CA THR A 166 -21.38 16.01 17.79
C THR A 166 -20.73 17.38 17.97
N ARG A 167 -21.32 18.45 17.45
CA ARG A 167 -20.84 19.83 17.70
C ARG A 167 -21.00 20.22 19.16
N LEU A 168 -22.19 19.99 19.72
CA LEU A 168 -22.45 20.26 21.13
C LEU A 168 -21.53 19.43 22.03
N GLU A 169 -21.31 18.15 21.73
CA GLU A 169 -20.36 17.29 22.42
C GLU A 169 -18.93 17.86 22.36
N LYS A 170 -18.50 18.32 21.19
CA LYS A 170 -17.19 18.96 21.03
C LYS A 170 -17.08 20.26 21.82
N ASP A 171 -18.12 21.10 21.81
CA ASP A 171 -18.17 22.36 22.54
C ASP A 171 -18.12 22.11 24.05
N LEU A 172 -18.91 21.14 24.54
CA LEU A 172 -18.89 20.69 25.93
C LEU A 172 -17.52 20.15 26.33
N ASN A 173 -16.89 19.30 25.51
CA ASN A 173 -15.55 18.80 25.80
C ASN A 173 -14.49 19.91 25.78
N SER A 174 -14.66 20.91 24.90
CA SER A 174 -13.75 22.08 24.87
C SER A 174 -13.87 22.93 26.14
N GLU A 175 -15.07 23.10 26.67
CA GLU A 175 -15.32 23.93 27.86
C GLU A 175 -15.05 23.18 29.16
N TYR A 176 -15.45 21.91 29.22
CA TYR A 176 -15.52 21.13 30.47
C TYR A 176 -14.55 19.94 30.53
N GLY A 177 -13.86 19.59 29.44
CA GLY A 177 -13.09 18.34 29.34
C GLY A 177 -11.91 18.22 30.32
N ASP A 178 -11.41 19.32 30.87
CA ASP A 178 -10.47 19.29 32.01
C ASP A 178 -10.92 20.18 33.16
N TYR A 179 -12.24 20.29 33.36
CA TYR A 179 -12.80 21.15 34.39
C TYR A 179 -12.22 20.78 35.76
N LYS A 180 -11.41 21.68 36.31
CA LYS A 180 -10.72 21.53 37.61
C LYS A 180 -9.85 20.26 37.71
N GLY A 181 -9.28 19.78 36.60
CA GLY A 181 -8.36 18.63 36.61
C GLY A 181 -9.07 17.27 36.69
N THR A 182 -10.38 17.23 36.44
CA THR A 182 -11.17 15.99 36.44
C THR A 182 -10.83 15.06 35.27
N GLY A 183 -10.28 15.62 34.17
CA GLY A 183 -10.08 14.90 32.91
C GLY A 183 -11.37 14.29 32.38
N ALA A 184 -12.43 15.11 32.35
CA ALA A 184 -13.76 14.72 31.89
C ALA A 184 -13.77 14.49 30.38
N ASP A 185 -14.39 13.40 29.98
CA ASP A 185 -14.67 13.08 28.58
C ASP A 185 -16.19 12.92 28.47
N ILE A 186 -16.82 13.80 27.71
CA ILE A 186 -18.28 13.97 27.69
C ILE A 186 -18.80 13.40 26.37
N ASP A 187 -19.64 12.38 26.46
CA ASP A 187 -20.33 11.81 25.31
C ASP A 187 -21.82 12.10 25.40
N LEU A 188 -22.41 12.54 24.28
CA LEU A 188 -23.83 12.80 24.18
C LEU A 188 -24.54 11.78 23.29
N SER A 189 -25.72 11.35 23.73
CA SER A 189 -26.58 10.46 22.95
C SER A 189 -28.05 10.80 23.14
N GLY A 190 -28.91 10.13 22.36
CA GLY A 190 -30.37 10.32 22.42
C GLY A 190 -30.92 11.10 21.24
N SER A 191 -31.85 12.02 21.51
CA SER A 191 -32.68 12.74 20.54
C SER A 191 -32.87 14.21 20.93
N SER A 192 -33.56 14.99 20.10
CA SER A 192 -33.88 16.40 20.39
C SER A 192 -34.74 16.60 21.65
N SER A 193 -35.52 15.60 22.06
CA SER A 193 -36.38 15.67 23.24
C SER A 193 -35.80 14.97 24.47
N LYS A 194 -34.75 14.17 24.31
CA LYS A 194 -34.14 13.37 25.39
C LYS A 194 -32.65 13.28 25.15
N VAL A 195 -31.85 13.91 26.00
CA VAL A 195 -30.40 13.93 25.87
C VAL A 195 -29.79 13.17 27.03
N LYS A 196 -28.92 12.22 26.69
CA LYS A 196 -28.19 11.41 27.64
C LYS A 196 -26.72 11.80 27.63
N VAL A 197 -26.19 12.08 28.82
CA VAL A 197 -24.82 12.56 29.03
C VAL A 197 -24.01 11.49 29.77
N THR A 198 -22.95 10.99 29.14
CA THR A 198 -21.96 10.13 29.79
C THR A 198 -20.70 10.94 30.03
N ILE A 199 -20.23 11.01 31.28
CA ILE A 199 -19.02 11.76 31.64
C ILE A 199 -18.00 10.79 32.21
N THR A 200 -16.98 10.46 31.42
CA THR A 200 -15.88 9.60 31.87
C THR A 200 -14.82 10.45 32.56
N VAL A 201 -14.45 10.10 33.79
CA VAL A 201 -13.47 10.87 34.60
C VAL A 201 -12.37 9.98 35.17
N ASN A 202 -11.28 10.61 35.63
CA ASN A 202 -10.38 9.97 36.58
C ASN A 202 -11.03 9.93 37.98
N GLU A 203 -11.29 8.74 38.53
CA GLU A 203 -11.99 8.59 39.82
C GLU A 203 -11.30 9.30 40.98
N ASN A 204 -9.97 9.32 41.02
CA ASN A 204 -9.23 10.01 42.09
C ASN A 204 -9.40 11.53 41.95
N SER A 205 -9.16 12.08 40.76
CA SER A 205 -9.34 13.52 40.49
C SER A 205 -10.79 13.96 40.73
N TRP A 206 -11.75 13.14 40.34
CA TRP A 206 -13.16 13.36 40.64
C TRP A 206 -13.39 13.42 42.15
N ASN A 207 -12.91 12.42 42.90
CA ASN A 207 -13.07 12.32 44.35
C ASN A 207 -12.38 13.45 45.13
N ASP A 208 -11.30 14.02 44.59
CA ASP A 208 -10.61 15.18 45.16
C ASP A 208 -11.31 16.51 44.80
N THR A 209 -12.07 16.54 43.72
CA THR A 209 -12.86 17.73 43.33
C THR A 209 -14.00 17.94 44.30
N SER A 210 -14.21 19.16 44.81
CA SER A 210 -15.28 19.43 45.79
C SER A 210 -16.68 19.18 45.22
N THR A 211 -17.64 18.81 46.08
CA THR A 211 -19.05 18.60 45.68
C THR A 211 -19.63 19.83 44.98
N SER A 212 -19.30 21.05 45.44
CA SER A 212 -19.76 22.27 44.78
C SER A 212 -19.22 22.41 43.34
N ASN A 213 -17.96 22.05 43.10
CA ASN A 213 -17.37 22.10 41.75
C ASN A 213 -17.92 20.99 40.86
N ARG A 214 -18.16 19.79 41.39
CA ARG A 214 -18.85 18.71 40.66
C ARG A 214 -20.26 19.16 40.25
N ASN A 215 -21.01 19.77 41.16
CA ASN A 215 -22.35 20.28 40.85
C ASN A 215 -22.33 21.37 39.78
N LYS A 216 -21.34 22.28 39.81
CA LYS A 216 -21.16 23.32 38.79
C LYS A 216 -20.82 22.74 37.43
N LEU A 217 -19.96 21.74 37.38
CA LEU A 217 -19.63 21.03 36.15
C LEU A 217 -20.89 20.39 35.53
N LEU A 218 -21.63 19.62 36.32
CA LEU A 218 -22.84 18.95 35.85
C LEU A 218 -23.92 19.95 35.43
N GLN A 219 -24.10 21.02 36.21
CA GLN A 219 -25.06 22.08 35.88
C GLN A 219 -24.65 22.84 34.61
N GLY A 220 -23.37 23.18 34.45
CA GLY A 220 -22.87 23.87 33.25
C GLY A 220 -23.09 23.05 31.99
N ILE A 221 -22.79 21.75 32.04
CA ILE A 221 -23.09 20.83 30.93
C ILE A 221 -24.59 20.82 30.60
N ALA A 222 -25.45 20.72 31.63
CA ALA A 222 -26.90 20.72 31.43
C ALA A 222 -27.43 22.04 30.87
N ASP A 223 -26.89 23.17 31.32
CA ASP A 223 -27.26 24.51 30.85
C ASP A 223 -26.87 24.70 29.39
N ASP A 224 -25.64 24.35 29.00
CA ASP A 224 -25.15 24.48 27.61
C ASP A 224 -25.93 23.57 26.64
N ILE A 225 -26.33 22.38 27.09
CA ILE A 225 -27.23 21.52 26.30
C ILE A 225 -28.59 22.21 26.09
N ARG A 226 -29.18 22.82 27.13
CA ARG A 226 -30.48 23.51 27.00
C ARG A 226 -30.40 24.84 26.25
N ASP A 227 -29.25 25.51 26.25
CA ASP A 227 -29.04 26.72 25.46
C ASP A 227 -28.92 26.43 23.96
N ASN A 228 -28.64 25.17 23.60
CA ASN A 228 -28.74 24.71 22.23
C ASN A 228 -30.21 24.63 21.78
N ARG A 229 -30.58 25.41 20.77
CA ARG A 229 -31.96 25.47 20.22
C ARG A 229 -32.54 24.12 19.78
N SER A 230 -31.70 23.12 19.51
CA SER A 230 -32.16 21.78 19.12
C SER A 230 -32.55 20.90 20.31
N TYR A 231 -32.14 21.26 21.53
CA TYR A 231 -32.29 20.49 22.76
C TYR A 231 -32.85 21.34 23.92
N ASP A 232 -33.41 22.52 23.63
CA ASP A 232 -33.88 23.51 24.62
C ASP A 232 -34.99 22.98 25.56
N ARG A 233 -35.69 21.94 25.11
CA ARG A 233 -36.75 21.23 25.81
C ARG A 233 -36.41 19.77 26.11
N ALA A 234 -35.15 19.38 25.97
CA ALA A 234 -34.77 18.00 26.22
C ALA A 234 -34.83 17.65 27.71
N ASP A 235 -35.34 16.46 28.01
CA ASP A 235 -35.12 15.81 29.29
C ASP A 235 -33.66 15.34 29.34
N ILE A 236 -32.88 15.83 30.31
CA ILE A 236 -31.45 15.52 30.41
C ILE A 236 -31.24 14.52 31.52
N THR A 237 -30.65 13.37 31.18
CA THR A 237 -30.17 12.37 32.12
C THR A 237 -28.67 12.18 31.94
N GLY A 238 -27.97 11.73 32.98
CA GLY A 238 -26.56 11.44 32.81
C GLY A 238 -25.93 10.67 33.94
N SER A 239 -24.73 10.17 33.64
CA SER A 239 -23.90 9.39 34.56
C SER A 239 -22.46 9.85 34.48
N VAL A 240 -21.83 10.00 35.64
CA VAL A 240 -20.37 10.14 35.75
C VAL A 240 -19.80 8.76 36.03
N ILE A 241 -18.90 8.30 35.17
CA ILE A 241 -18.28 6.97 35.25
C ILE A 241 -16.76 7.10 35.33
N ASN A 242 -16.09 6.10 35.89
CA ASN A 242 -14.64 5.97 35.75
C ASN A 242 -14.29 5.21 34.45
N LYS A 243 -12.99 5.12 34.13
CA LYS A 243 -12.48 4.39 32.95
C LYS A 243 -12.81 2.89 32.92
N ASN A 244 -13.23 2.31 34.04
CA ASN A 244 -13.68 0.91 34.14
C ASN A 244 -15.21 0.79 34.06
N SER A 245 -15.91 1.84 33.61
CA SER A 245 -17.37 1.92 33.52
C SER A 245 -18.10 1.80 34.86
N LYS A 246 -17.42 2.04 35.99
CA LYS A 246 -18.08 2.12 37.30
C LYS A 246 -18.76 3.48 37.44
N THR A 247 -20.07 3.48 37.66
CA THR A 247 -20.84 4.69 37.97
C THR A 247 -20.42 5.27 39.32
N LEU A 248 -20.05 6.54 39.30
CA LEU A 248 -19.69 7.33 40.48
C LEU A 248 -20.89 8.13 40.98
N ILE A 249 -21.66 8.71 40.06
CA ILE A 249 -22.91 9.42 40.36
C ILE A 249 -23.82 9.43 39.12
N THR A 250 -25.13 9.45 39.33
CA THR A 250 -26.11 9.70 38.28
C THR A 250 -26.77 11.05 38.52
N PHE A 251 -27.33 11.65 37.48
CA PHE A 251 -28.05 12.91 37.59
C PHE A 251 -29.14 13.03 36.54
N LYS A 252 -30.09 13.92 36.80
CA LYS A 252 -31.10 14.37 35.82
C LYS A 252 -31.37 15.85 35.98
N THR A 253 -31.94 16.50 34.98
CA THR A 253 -32.53 17.82 35.17
C THR A 253 -33.98 17.71 35.64
N ASN A 254 -34.39 18.59 36.54
CA ASN A 254 -35.81 18.79 36.84
C ASN A 254 -36.46 19.69 35.76
N SER A 255 -37.76 19.98 35.91
CA SER A 255 -38.49 20.85 34.96
C SER A 255 -37.96 22.29 34.86
N SER A 256 -37.13 22.76 35.82
CA SER A 256 -36.45 24.06 35.74
C SER A 256 -35.07 23.98 35.08
N GLY A 257 -34.61 22.78 34.68
CA GLY A 257 -33.26 22.55 34.17
C GLY A 257 -32.19 22.40 35.25
N THR A 258 -32.58 22.37 36.52
CA THR A 258 -31.63 22.22 37.62
C THR A 258 -31.22 20.77 37.76
N VAL A 259 -29.91 20.53 37.86
CA VAL A 259 -29.34 19.21 38.07
C VAL A 259 -29.72 18.69 39.46
N VAL A 260 -30.33 17.52 39.47
CA VAL A 260 -30.66 16.72 40.65
C VAL A 260 -29.81 15.47 40.60
N LEU A 261 -29.04 15.25 41.67
CA LEU A 261 -28.14 14.11 41.79
C LEU A 261 -28.86 12.88 42.34
N GLY A 262 -28.57 11.74 41.75
CA GLY A 262 -28.90 10.42 42.31
C GLY A 262 -27.83 9.95 43.28
N SER A 263 -28.19 9.02 44.15
CA SER A 263 -27.23 8.33 45.02
C SER A 263 -26.27 7.48 44.19
N THR A 264 -25.03 7.31 44.65
CA THR A 264 -24.10 6.30 44.09
C THR A 264 -24.66 4.91 44.35
N VAL A 265 -25.34 4.33 43.36
CA VAL A 265 -25.85 2.95 43.48
C VAL A 265 -24.77 1.97 43.05
N ASN A 266 -24.17 1.27 44.01
CA ASN A 266 -23.40 0.08 43.70
C ASN A 266 -24.38 -1.06 43.39
N ILE A 267 -24.52 -1.41 42.12
CA ILE A 267 -25.42 -2.45 41.62
C ILE A 267 -25.16 -3.80 42.31
N THR A 268 -23.89 -4.12 42.63
CA THR A 268 -23.57 -5.37 43.32
C THR A 268 -24.14 -5.39 44.75
N ASP A 269 -24.02 -4.26 45.46
CA ASP A 269 -24.52 -4.12 46.82
C ASP A 269 -26.06 -4.08 46.84
N LEU A 270 -26.67 -3.37 45.89
CA LEU A 270 -28.13 -3.32 45.74
C LEU A 270 -28.68 -4.71 45.38
N GLN A 271 -28.05 -5.43 44.45
CA GLN A 271 -28.45 -6.80 44.12
C GLN A 271 -28.39 -7.69 45.36
N LYS A 272 -27.31 -7.59 46.14
CA LYS A 272 -27.17 -8.33 47.39
C LYS A 272 -28.30 -7.98 48.36
N GLN A 273 -28.58 -6.69 48.57
CA GLN A 273 -29.66 -6.23 49.45
C GLN A 273 -31.03 -6.72 48.96
N LEU A 274 -31.30 -6.71 47.66
CA LEU A 274 -32.56 -7.23 47.11
C LEU A 274 -32.69 -8.74 47.34
N ASN A 275 -31.61 -9.51 47.17
CA ASN A 275 -31.62 -10.94 47.49
C ASN A 275 -31.74 -11.19 49.00
N ASP A 276 -31.16 -10.34 49.84
CA ASP A 276 -31.30 -10.42 51.30
C ASP A 276 -32.75 -10.11 51.74
N ASN A 277 -33.39 -9.10 51.13
CA ASN A 277 -34.75 -8.66 51.46
C ASN A 277 -35.83 -9.59 50.87
N PHE A 278 -35.62 -10.09 49.66
CA PHE A 278 -36.65 -10.75 48.85
C PHE A 278 -36.26 -12.14 48.34
N GLY A 279 -35.07 -12.68 48.68
CA GLY A 279 -34.61 -14.00 48.22
C GLY A 279 -35.44 -15.18 48.75
N THR A 280 -36.36 -14.93 49.68
CA THR A 280 -37.43 -15.88 50.03
C THR A 280 -38.72 -15.11 50.25
N TYR A 281 -39.79 -15.52 49.58
CA TYR A 281 -41.11 -14.90 49.69
C TYR A 281 -42.17 -15.97 49.87
N GLN A 282 -42.92 -15.92 50.98
CA GLN A 282 -43.95 -16.93 51.32
C GLN A 282 -43.42 -18.38 51.30
N GLY A 283 -42.17 -18.59 51.70
CA GLY A 283 -41.51 -19.91 51.69
C GLY A 283 -40.91 -20.32 50.34
N ILE A 284 -41.07 -19.53 49.29
CA ILE A 284 -40.54 -19.78 47.95
C ILE A 284 -39.18 -19.10 47.81
N LYS A 285 -38.18 -19.84 47.31
CA LYS A 285 -36.84 -19.30 47.05
C LYS A 285 -36.80 -18.54 45.72
N LEU A 286 -36.18 -17.37 45.77
CA LEU A 286 -36.05 -16.44 44.66
C LEU A 286 -34.59 -16.03 44.50
N SER A 287 -34.16 -15.76 43.27
CA SER A 287 -32.90 -15.06 43.01
C SER A 287 -33.20 -13.85 42.15
N ILE A 288 -32.67 -12.69 42.55
CA ILE A 288 -32.87 -11.44 41.86
C ILE A 288 -31.54 -11.03 41.25
N GLU A 289 -31.55 -10.80 39.95
CA GLU A 289 -30.46 -10.13 39.25
C GLU A 289 -30.93 -8.76 38.82
N ILE A 290 -30.04 -7.77 38.86
CA ILE A 290 -30.32 -6.45 38.32
C ILE A 290 -29.26 -6.10 37.29
N SER A 291 -29.70 -5.47 36.21
CA SER A 291 -28.81 -4.85 35.24
C SER A 291 -29.37 -3.49 34.84
N ASN A 292 -28.48 -2.62 34.42
CA ASN A 292 -28.87 -1.52 33.56
C ASN A 292 -28.92 -2.12 32.14
N ASP A 293 -30.10 -2.18 31.53
CA ASP A 293 -30.19 -2.60 30.10
C ASP A 293 -29.68 -1.45 29.23
N ASP A 294 -30.16 -0.24 29.54
CA ASP A 294 -29.78 1.03 28.93
C ASP A 294 -29.78 2.06 30.08
N ASP A 295 -28.86 3.03 30.15
CA ASP A 295 -28.69 3.93 31.33
C ASP A 295 -29.91 4.80 31.74
N GLU A 296 -31.09 4.57 31.16
CA GLU A 296 -32.39 5.16 31.51
C GLU A 296 -33.36 4.15 32.16
N SER A 297 -33.03 2.85 32.16
CA SER A 297 -33.87 1.82 32.75
C SER A 297 -33.12 0.80 33.59
N VAL A 298 -33.69 0.49 34.76
CA VAL A 298 -33.18 -0.58 35.63
C VAL A 298 -34.05 -1.79 35.40
N VAL A 299 -33.43 -2.88 34.92
CA VAL A 299 -34.12 -4.14 34.68
C VAL A 299 -33.79 -5.11 35.80
N PHE A 300 -34.81 -5.53 36.54
CA PHE A 300 -34.66 -6.61 37.51
C PHE A 300 -35.23 -7.93 36.97
N ARG A 301 -34.48 -9.01 37.15
CA ARG A 301 -34.83 -10.36 36.71
C ARG A 301 -34.98 -11.25 37.93
N VAL A 302 -36.18 -11.77 38.15
CA VAL A 302 -36.50 -12.69 39.24
C VAL A 302 -36.48 -14.12 38.71
N TYR A 303 -35.61 -14.97 39.23
CA TYR A 303 -35.55 -16.40 38.89
C TYR A 303 -36.20 -17.22 40.01
N VAL A 304 -37.18 -18.03 39.62
CA VAL A 304 -38.01 -18.80 40.55
C VAL A 304 -38.48 -20.10 39.89
N ASN A 305 -38.69 -21.15 40.68
CA ASN A 305 -39.32 -22.35 40.15
C ASN A 305 -40.75 -22.04 39.68
N LYS A 306 -41.09 -22.42 38.45
CA LYS A 306 -42.39 -22.07 37.83
C LYS A 306 -43.60 -22.62 38.60
N SER A 307 -43.55 -23.83 39.15
CA SER A 307 -44.69 -24.36 39.92
C SER A 307 -44.89 -23.61 41.23
N ASP A 308 -43.79 -23.21 41.87
CA ASP A 308 -43.85 -22.42 43.10
C ASP A 308 -44.41 -21.02 42.82
N TRP A 309 -43.94 -20.35 41.77
CA TRP A 309 -44.48 -19.05 41.35
C TRP A 309 -45.98 -19.12 41.08
N ASN A 310 -46.44 -20.16 40.37
CA ASN A 310 -47.85 -20.36 40.05
C ASN A 310 -48.72 -20.70 41.27
N SER A 311 -48.13 -21.06 42.42
CA SER A 311 -48.90 -21.25 43.66
C SER A 311 -49.27 -19.93 44.35
N LEU A 312 -48.60 -18.83 43.98
CA LEU A 312 -48.90 -17.49 44.49
C LEU A 312 -50.10 -16.89 43.75
N SER A 313 -50.92 -16.13 44.47
CA SER A 313 -51.96 -15.30 43.85
C SER A 313 -51.37 -14.13 43.07
N SER A 314 -52.13 -13.61 42.11
CA SER A 314 -51.76 -12.41 41.34
C SER A 314 -51.51 -11.17 42.21
N TYR A 315 -52.18 -11.08 43.36
CA TYR A 315 -51.94 -10.03 44.35
C TYR A 315 -50.56 -10.18 45.01
N GLN A 316 -50.20 -11.40 45.41
CA GLN A 316 -48.91 -11.71 46.01
C GLN A 316 -47.75 -11.45 45.04
N THR A 317 -47.86 -11.90 43.79
CA THR A 317 -46.80 -11.68 42.79
C THR A 317 -46.64 -10.19 42.48
N ARG A 318 -47.73 -9.43 42.31
CA ARG A 318 -47.68 -7.98 42.07
C ARG A 318 -47.06 -7.23 43.24
N ASN A 319 -47.44 -7.55 44.47
CA ASN A 319 -46.90 -6.87 45.65
C ASN A 319 -45.40 -7.09 45.82
N LEU A 320 -44.93 -8.30 45.53
CA LEU A 320 -43.50 -8.61 45.53
C LEU A 320 -42.75 -7.76 44.47
N LEU A 321 -43.23 -7.77 43.22
CA LEU A 321 -42.59 -7.01 42.14
C LEU A 321 -42.60 -5.49 42.41
N ASN A 322 -43.71 -4.94 42.89
CA ASN A 322 -43.81 -3.54 43.32
C ASN A 322 -42.80 -3.19 44.43
N SER A 323 -42.60 -4.11 45.39
CA SER A 323 -41.69 -3.90 46.51
C SER A 323 -40.23 -3.91 46.05
N ILE A 324 -39.88 -4.83 45.13
CA ILE A 324 -38.55 -4.86 44.50
C ILE A 324 -38.29 -3.56 43.74
N ALA A 325 -39.23 -3.13 42.88
CA ALA A 325 -39.11 -1.89 42.13
C ALA A 325 -39.00 -0.66 43.03
N SER A 326 -39.76 -0.61 44.13
CA SER A 326 -39.69 0.49 45.10
C SER A 326 -38.34 0.56 45.82
N ASP A 327 -37.74 -0.57 46.19
CA ASP A 327 -36.42 -0.59 46.82
C ASP A 327 -35.30 -0.20 45.84
N ILE A 328 -35.45 -0.56 44.56
CA ILE A 328 -34.58 -0.07 43.48
C ILE A 328 -34.72 1.46 43.37
N ASP A 329 -35.92 2.01 43.15
CA ASP A 329 -36.11 3.46 42.97
C ASP A 329 -35.55 4.28 44.15
N LYS A 330 -35.77 3.80 45.39
CA LYS A 330 -35.18 4.42 46.59
C LYS A 330 -33.65 4.43 46.57
N ALA A 331 -33.02 3.33 46.16
CA ALA A 331 -31.56 3.27 46.08
C ALA A 331 -31.03 4.34 45.11
N TYR A 332 -31.73 4.56 44.00
CA TYR A 332 -31.42 5.61 43.02
C TYR A 332 -31.89 7.01 43.44
N GLY A 333 -32.39 7.21 44.67
CA GLY A 333 -32.76 8.53 45.18
C GLY A 333 -34.18 8.98 44.81
N ASN A 334 -35.07 8.04 44.44
CA ASN A 334 -36.42 8.29 43.93
C ASN A 334 -36.43 9.23 42.72
N LEU A 335 -35.46 9.03 41.82
CA LEU A 335 -35.34 9.83 40.62
C LEU A 335 -36.36 9.42 39.55
N GLY A 336 -37.18 8.38 39.76
CA GLY A 336 -38.19 7.97 38.79
C GLY A 336 -37.58 7.44 37.51
N PHE A 337 -36.56 6.59 37.64
CA PHE A 337 -36.05 5.80 36.52
C PHE A 337 -37.14 4.84 36.02
N ASP A 338 -37.12 4.51 34.73
CA ASP A 338 -38.03 3.49 34.20
C ASP A 338 -37.57 2.11 34.73
N ILE A 339 -38.38 1.45 35.56
CA ILE A 339 -38.04 0.17 36.18
C ILE A 339 -38.86 -0.94 35.55
N TYR A 340 -38.20 -1.83 34.80
CA TYR A 340 -38.83 -2.99 34.21
C TYR A 340 -38.45 -4.26 34.96
N GLY A 341 -39.35 -5.23 34.99
CA GLY A 341 -39.10 -6.50 35.65
C GLY A 341 -39.53 -7.71 34.83
N PHE A 342 -38.75 -8.78 34.92
CA PHE A 342 -39.06 -10.05 34.28
C PHE A 342 -38.92 -11.18 35.28
N VAL A 343 -39.92 -12.06 35.30
CA VAL A 343 -39.86 -13.30 36.09
C VAL A 343 -39.53 -14.44 35.15
N TYR A 344 -38.51 -15.23 35.47
CA TYR A 344 -38.05 -16.37 34.69
C TYR A 344 -38.17 -17.66 35.49
N ASP A 345 -38.38 -18.76 34.77
CA ASP A 345 -38.22 -20.10 35.35
C ASP A 345 -36.74 -20.32 35.68
N SER A 346 -36.44 -20.64 36.94
CA SER A 346 -35.06 -20.94 37.37
C SER A 346 -34.47 -22.16 36.66
N SER A 347 -35.31 -23.08 36.17
CA SER A 347 -34.90 -24.26 35.42
C SER A 347 -34.63 -23.96 33.93
N ASN A 348 -35.18 -22.86 33.42
CA ASN A 348 -35.03 -22.42 32.04
C ASN A 348 -35.08 -20.89 31.97
N ARG A 349 -33.90 -20.27 32.13
CA ARG A 349 -33.69 -18.82 32.22
C ARG A 349 -34.07 -18.03 30.94
N SER A 350 -34.54 -18.70 29.89
CA SER A 350 -35.04 -18.08 28.66
C SER A 350 -36.57 -17.97 28.61
N SER A 351 -37.30 -18.61 29.54
CA SER A 351 -38.77 -18.60 29.57
C SER A 351 -39.30 -17.56 30.57
N VAL A 352 -39.83 -16.46 30.05
CA VAL A 352 -40.50 -15.43 30.86
C VAL A 352 -41.86 -15.96 31.34
N ILE A 353 -42.06 -15.97 32.66
CA ILE A 353 -43.31 -16.33 33.34
C ILE A 353 -44.23 -15.11 33.46
N GLN A 354 -43.68 -13.95 33.83
CA GLN A 354 -44.43 -12.71 34.08
C GLN A 354 -43.56 -11.49 33.77
N ARG A 355 -44.20 -10.40 33.34
CA ARG A 355 -43.57 -9.08 33.17
C ARG A 355 -44.09 -8.09 34.20
N TYR A 356 -43.24 -7.14 34.54
CA TYR A 356 -43.52 -5.96 35.34
C TYR A 356 -43.20 -4.75 34.46
N GLU A 357 -44.19 -3.90 34.27
CA GLU A 357 -44.17 -2.67 33.48
C GLU A 357 -44.68 -1.52 34.34
#